data_AF-A0A974P3E5-F1
#
_entry.id   AF-A0A974P3E5-F1
#
_cell.length_a   1.000
_cell.length_b   1.000
_cell.length_c   1.000
_cell.angle_alpha   90.00
_cell.angle_beta   90.00
_cell.angle_gamma   90.00
#
_symmetry.space_group_name_H-M   'P 1'
#
loop_
_entity.id
_entity.type
_entity.pdbx_description
1 polymer ?
#
loop_
_entity_poly.entity_id
_entity_poly.type
_entity_poly.pdbx_seq_one_letter_code
_entity_poly.pdbx_strand_id
1 'polypeptide(L)'
;MEDSFTGFSFSHYTISFLTDDIIRMRYVEIDGQLRKVMVVIKMRGGNHSKDIREYVITDKGVVVIQPRSTDYDGLTTGIPTRTGPSPAQKQNPPEPKAKK
;
A
#
# COMPACT_ATOMS: atom_id res chain seq x y z
N MET A 1 -6.26 23.31 -3.92
CA MET A 1 -6.42 22.28 -2.87
C MET A 1 -5.10 21.59 -2.72
N GLU A 2 -4.56 21.50 -1.51
CA GLU A 2 -3.27 20.86 -1.28
C GLU A 2 -3.45 19.34 -1.14
N ASP A 3 -2.85 18.59 -2.05
CA ASP A 3 -2.76 17.14 -1.92
C ASP A 3 -1.73 16.80 -0.85
N SER A 4 -2.20 16.47 0.36
CA SER A 4 -1.35 15.98 1.43
C SER A 4 -0.95 14.53 1.13
N PHE A 5 0.30 14.33 0.69
CA PHE A 5 0.84 13.00 0.42
C PHE A 5 0.93 12.14 1.69
N THR A 6 1.26 12.76 2.83
CA THR A 6 1.44 12.07 4.12
C THR A 6 0.16 11.94 4.93
N GLY A 7 -0.84 12.77 4.64
CA GLY A 7 -2.12 12.77 5.32
C GLY A 7 -2.88 11.44 5.19
N PHE A 8 -3.65 11.12 6.22
CA PHE A 8 -4.55 9.97 6.25
C PHE A 8 -6.01 10.41 6.01
N SER A 9 -6.24 11.33 5.07
CA SER A 9 -7.59 11.72 4.68
C SER A 9 -8.23 10.64 3.82
N PHE A 10 -9.48 10.28 4.14
CA PHE A 10 -10.24 9.27 3.39
C PHE A 10 -10.94 9.84 2.15
N SER A 11 -11.09 11.17 2.08
CA SER A 11 -11.66 11.85 0.93
C SER A 11 -11.42 13.36 1.05
N HIS A 12 -11.16 14.03 -0.07
CA HIS A 12 -10.92 15.48 -0.09
C HIS A 12 -12.13 16.32 0.38
N TYR A 13 -13.35 15.81 0.20
CA TYR A 13 -14.60 16.50 0.53
C TYR A 13 -15.37 15.86 1.69
N THR A 14 -14.71 15.05 2.52
CA THR A 14 -15.37 14.31 3.62
C THR A 14 -16.59 13.51 3.13
N ILE A 15 -16.56 12.94 1.93
CA ILE A 15 -17.63 12.10 1.37
C ILE A 15 -17.53 10.63 1.80
N SER A 16 -16.49 10.27 2.56
CA SER A 16 -16.24 8.91 3.05
C SER A 16 -17.34 8.32 3.94
N PHE A 17 -18.22 9.17 4.51
CA PHE A 17 -19.36 8.68 5.29
C PHE A 17 -20.46 8.07 4.40
N LEU A 18 -20.56 8.50 3.14
CA LEU A 18 -21.57 8.04 2.17
C LEU A 18 -21.23 6.69 1.56
N THR A 19 -19.98 6.25 1.61
CA THR A 19 -19.54 5.01 0.99
C THR A 19 -19.63 3.85 1.96
N ASP A 20 -19.98 2.66 1.49
CA ASP A 20 -19.94 1.45 2.32
C ASP A 20 -18.51 0.93 2.48
N ASP A 21 -17.73 1.00 1.39
CA ASP A 21 -16.36 0.51 1.33
C ASP A 21 -15.38 1.63 0.99
N ILE A 22 -14.18 1.57 1.59
CA ILE A 22 -13.06 2.46 1.30
C ILE A 22 -11.81 1.60 1.17
N ILE A 23 -11.22 1.63 -0.03
CA ILE A 23 -9.94 0.98 -0.32
C ILE A 23 -8.94 2.08 -0.62
N ARG A 24 -7.82 2.08 0.09
CA ARG A 24 -6.72 3.02 -0.15
C ARG A 24 -5.59 2.31 -0.86
N MET A 25 -5.13 2.90 -1.95
CA MET A 25 -3.97 2.46 -2.72
C MET A 25 -2.94 3.58 -2.73
N ARG A 26 -1.68 3.26 -2.48
CA ARG A 26 -0.60 4.26 -2.50
C ARG A 26 0.76 3.66 -2.84
N TYR A 27 1.69 4.54 -3.16
CA TYR A 27 3.11 4.21 -3.23
C TYR A 27 3.78 4.36 -1.86
N VAL A 28 4.73 3.48 -1.59
CA VAL A 28 5.67 3.53 -0.47
C VAL A 28 7.08 3.30 -1.02
N GLU A 29 8.07 4.02 -0.50
CA GLU A 29 9.46 3.76 -0.83
C GLU A 29 10.05 2.81 0.20
N ILE A 30 10.51 1.63 -0.24
CA ILE A 30 11.16 0.64 0.62
C ILE A 30 12.48 0.25 -0.04
N ASP A 31 13.59 0.48 0.66
CA ASP A 31 14.95 0.18 0.21
C ASP A 31 15.28 0.78 -1.17
N GLY A 32 14.87 2.03 -1.41
CA GLY A 32 15.08 2.72 -2.69
C GLY A 32 14.22 2.21 -3.84
N GLN A 33 13.20 1.39 -3.55
CA GLN A 33 12.24 0.89 -4.54
C GLN A 33 10.83 1.41 -4.23
N LEU A 34 10.17 1.97 -5.24
CA LEU A 34 8.75 2.32 -5.14
C LEU A 34 7.90 1.06 -5.24
N ARG A 35 7.21 0.74 -4.16
CA ARG A 35 6.27 -0.38 -4.07
C ARG A 35 4.86 0.15 -3.95
N LYS A 36 3.90 -0.59 -4.49
CA LYS A 36 2.47 -0.26 -4.39
C LYS A 36 1.84 -1.06 -3.28
N VAL A 37 1.11 -0.38 -2.40
CA VAL A 37 0.39 -1.02 -1.30
C VAL A 37 -1.09 -0.66 -1.33
N MET A 38 -1.91 -1.59 -0.87
CA MET A 38 -3.36 -1.48 -0.75
C MET A 38 -3.77 -1.84 0.68
N VAL A 39 -4.75 -1.12 1.21
CA VAL A 39 -5.41 -1.44 2.47
C VAL A 39 -6.90 -1.17 2.36
N VAL A 40 -7.71 -2.04 2.97
CA VAL A 40 -9.14 -1.80 3.14
C VAL A 40 -9.29 -1.00 4.44
N ILE A 41 -9.83 0.21 4.33
CA ILE A 41 -10.00 1.14 5.45
C ILE A 41 -11.37 0.98 6.11
N LYS A 42 -12.39 0.78 5.27
CA LYS A 42 -13.78 0.66 5.69
C LYS A 42 -14.43 -0.42 4.84
N MET A 43 -15.24 -1.25 5.49
CA MET A 43 -16.15 -2.16 4.84
C MET A 43 -17.41 -2.27 5.69
N ARG A 44 -18.58 -1.96 5.13
CA ARG A 44 -19.84 -2.04 5.87
C ARG A 44 -20.46 -3.43 5.69
N GLY A 45 -21.00 -4.00 6.77
CA GLY A 45 -21.70 -5.28 6.70
C GLY A 45 -20.79 -6.51 6.61
N GLY A 46 -19.49 -6.36 6.77
CA GLY A 46 -18.53 -7.47 6.73
C GLY A 46 -17.23 -7.15 7.45
N ASN A 47 -16.48 -8.20 7.77
CA ASN A 47 -15.10 -8.06 8.23
C ASN A 47 -14.16 -7.92 7.01
N HIS A 48 -13.06 -7.22 7.19
CA HIS A 48 -12.04 -7.05 6.15
C HIS A 48 -10.63 -7.29 6.70
N SER A 49 -9.70 -7.56 5.79
CA SER A 49 -8.28 -7.68 6.12
C SER A 49 -7.76 -6.36 6.69
N LYS A 50 -7.13 -6.43 7.87
CA LYS A 50 -6.39 -5.30 8.46
C LYS A 50 -4.96 -5.19 7.93
N ASP A 51 -4.52 -6.18 7.15
CA ASP A 51 -3.20 -6.20 6.54
C ASP A 51 -3.08 -5.10 5.48
N ILE A 52 -1.92 -4.45 5.46
CA ILE A 52 -1.47 -3.66 4.33
C ILE A 52 -0.80 -4.63 3.34
N ARG A 53 -1.30 -4.68 2.11
CA ARG A 53 -0.84 -5.66 1.12
C ARG A 53 -0.14 -4.98 -0.03
N GLU A 54 1.04 -5.50 -0.38
CA GLU A 54 1.73 -5.13 -1.61
C GLU A 54 0.96 -5.70 -2.81
N TYR A 55 0.89 -4.96 -3.92
CA TYR A 55 0.29 -5.44 -5.15
C TYR A 55 1.10 -5.01 -6.36
N VAL A 56 0.95 -5.76 -7.44
CA VAL A 56 1.58 -5.50 -8.74
C VAL A 56 0.52 -5.42 -9.82
N ILE A 57 0.81 -4.67 -10.88
CA ILE A 57 -0.09 -4.56 -12.03
C ILE A 57 0.55 -5.34 -13.16
N THR A 58 -0.12 -6.41 -13.56
CA THR A 58 0.31 -7.34 -14.61
C THR A 58 -0.60 -7.19 -15.83
N ASP A 59 -0.28 -7.91 -16.90
CA ASP A 59 -1.15 -8.10 -18.07
C ASP A 59 -2.51 -8.74 -17.70
N LYS A 60 -2.58 -9.47 -16.58
CA LYS A 60 -3.81 -10.06 -16.03
C LYS A 60 -4.55 -9.13 -15.05
N GLY A 61 -4.05 -7.91 -14.84
CA GLY A 61 -4.62 -6.94 -13.89
C GLY A 61 -3.88 -6.89 -12.56
N VAL A 62 -4.61 -6.48 -11.51
CA VAL A 62 -4.06 -6.28 -10.15
C VAL A 62 -3.86 -7.63 -9.46
N VAL A 63 -2.62 -7.94 -9.10
CA VAL A 63 -2.26 -9.14 -8.35
C VAL A 63 -1.78 -8.73 -6.97
N VAL A 64 -2.50 -9.16 -5.93
CA VAL A 64 -2.13 -8.93 -4.54
C VAL A 64 -1.09 -9.97 -4.12
N ILE A 65 0.06 -9.51 -3.64
CA ILE A 65 1.15 -10.38 -3.21
C ILE A 65 0.78 -11.01 -1.86
N GLN A 66 1.18 -12.27 -1.67
CA GLN A 66 0.97 -12.98 -0.39
C GLN A 66 1.60 -12.23 0.79
N PRO A 67 1.01 -12.36 1.99
CA PRO A 67 1.38 -11.57 3.16
C PRO A 67 2.86 -11.71 3.49
N ARG A 68 3.56 -10.56 3.52
CA ARG A 68 4.89 -10.45 4.09
C ARG A 68 4.73 -9.82 5.46
N SER A 69 5.26 -10.46 6.50
CA SER A 69 5.60 -9.72 7.72
C SER A 69 6.54 -8.60 7.30
N THR A 70 6.16 -7.37 7.60
CA THR A 70 6.90 -6.18 7.20
C THR A 70 7.64 -5.65 8.42
N ASP A 71 8.95 -5.44 8.29
CA ASP A 71 9.77 -4.77 9.30
C ASP A 71 9.66 -3.23 9.19
N TYR A 72 8.55 -2.71 8.66
CA TYR A 72 8.34 -1.29 8.41
C TYR A 72 7.03 -0.80 9.02
N ASP A 73 7.14 0.31 9.76
CA ASP A 73 6.02 1.13 10.22
C ASP A 73 5.78 2.29 9.25
N GLY A 74 4.64 2.97 9.35
CA GLY A 74 4.36 4.15 8.52
C GLY A 74 3.99 3.85 7.05
N LEU A 75 3.69 2.59 6.71
CA LEU A 75 3.23 2.22 5.37
C LEU A 75 1.96 2.97 4.93
N THR A 76 1.11 3.36 5.89
CA THR A 76 -0.09 4.15 5.63
C THR A 76 0.19 5.62 5.34
N THR A 77 1.29 6.19 5.83
CA THR A 77 1.69 7.59 5.60
C THR A 77 2.52 7.76 4.33
N GLY A 78 3.06 6.66 3.79
CA GLY A 78 3.87 6.67 2.56
C GLY A 78 5.35 6.85 2.79
N ILE A 79 5.75 7.16 4.02
CA ILE A 79 7.13 7.34 4.43
C ILE A 79 7.42 6.28 5.49
N PRO A 80 7.72 5.04 5.06
CA PRO A 80 7.90 3.96 6.01
C PRO A 80 9.23 4.07 6.75
N THR A 81 9.23 3.70 8.03
CA THR A 81 10.44 3.59 8.86
C THR A 81 10.66 2.15 9.26
N ARG A 82 11.88 1.66 9.07
CA ARG A 82 12.25 0.28 9.43
C ARG A 82 12.31 0.13 10.95
N THR A 83 11.65 -0.91 11.48
CA THR A 83 11.54 -1.22 12.92
C THR A 83 12.47 -2.34 13.38
N GLY A 84 12.99 -3.16 12.46
CA GLY A 84 13.90 -4.28 12.77
C GLY A 84 15.30 -4.15 12.16
N PRO A 85 16.28 -4.96 12.62
CA PRO A 85 17.64 -4.97 12.06
C PRO A 85 17.59 -5.28 10.56
N SER A 86 18.42 -4.58 9.78
CA SER A 86 18.47 -4.74 8.32
C SER A 86 18.92 -6.16 7.94
N PRO A 87 18.08 -6.99 7.29
CA PRO A 87 18.52 -8.26 6.75
C PRO A 87 19.49 -8.02 5.59
N ALA A 88 20.49 -8.88 5.45
CA ALA A 88 21.40 -8.86 4.30
C ALA A 88 20.59 -8.92 3.01
N GLN A 89 20.60 -7.83 2.25
CA GLN A 89 19.75 -7.61 1.10
C GLN A 89 20.14 -8.58 -0.03
N LYS A 90 19.41 -9.69 -0.20
CA LYS A 90 19.44 -10.45 -1.45
C LYS A 90 18.72 -9.61 -2.50
N GLN A 91 19.49 -8.95 -3.36
CA GLN A 91 19.00 -8.18 -4.50
C GLN A 91 18.27 -9.13 -5.46
N ASN A 92 16.98 -9.33 -5.25
CA ASN A 92 16.12 -9.85 -6.30
C ASN A 92 15.77 -8.66 -7.22
N PRO A 93 16.01 -8.77 -8.53
CA PRO A 93 15.83 -7.66 -9.46
C PRO A 93 14.38 -7.15 -9.43
N PRO A 94 14.17 -5.83 -9.61
CA PRO A 94 12.84 -5.24 -9.67
C PRO A 94 12.06 -5.85 -10.83
N GLU A 95 10.77 -6.05 -10.58
CA GLU A 95 9.80 -6.68 -11.46
C GLU A 95 9.93 -6.18 -12.92
N PRO A 96 9.90 -7.07 -13.93
CA PRO A 96 10.05 -6.67 -15.32
C PRO A 96 8.95 -5.67 -15.69
N LYS A 97 9.36 -4.50 -16.19
CA LYS A 97 8.46 -3.48 -16.72
C LYS A 97 7.51 -4.15 -17.72
N ALA A 98 6.21 -3.92 -17.56
CA ALA A 98 5.18 -4.45 -18.45
C ALA A 98 5.57 -4.17 -19.92
N LYS A 99 5.69 -5.24 -20.70
CA LYS A 99 5.91 -5.12 -22.15
C LYS A 99 4.63 -4.56 -22.78
N LYS A 100 4.80 -3.50 -23.55
CA LYS A 100 3.76 -2.84 -24.35
C LYS A 100 3.32 -3.74 -25.50
#